data_AF-A0A7W8FBX3-F1
#
_entry.id   AF-A0A7W8FBX3-F1
#
_cell.length_a   1.000
_cell.length_b   1.000
_cell.length_c   1.000
_cell.angle_alpha   90.00
_cell.angle_beta   90.00
_cell.angle_gamma   90.00
#
_symmetry.space_group_name_H-M   'P 1'
#
loop_
_entity.id
_entity.type
_entity.pdbx_description
1 polymer ?
#
loop_
_entity_poly.entity_id
_entity_poly.type
_entity_poly.pdbx_seq_one_letter_code
_entity_poly.pdbx_strand_id
1 'polypeptide(L)'
;MSQFYGEYLGMERARVSLTGGDSPGLTVEGRTELSYQPLTGPDGSSTKIKNAMFGFAPAFEVGTTTGRSDAFGLSYEPSYGETADYVFSSVETEGAGHGRL
;
A
#
# COMPACT_ATOMS: atom_id res chain seq x y z
N MET A 1 -27.53 -1.40 -15.63
CA MET A 1 -27.28 -1.93 -14.27
C MET A 1 -25.78 -1.95 -14.08
N SER A 2 -25.25 -1.18 -13.14
CA SER A 2 -23.80 -1.10 -12.87
C SER A 2 -23.38 -2.39 -12.17
N GLN A 3 -22.61 -3.22 -12.87
CA GLN A 3 -22.04 -4.45 -12.33
C GLN A 3 -20.73 -4.03 -11.65
N PHE A 4 -20.70 -4.01 -10.32
CA PHE A 4 -19.44 -3.88 -9.60
C PHE A 4 -18.53 -5.05 -10.05
N TYR A 5 -17.35 -4.74 -10.57
CA TYR A 5 -16.31 -5.73 -10.83
C TYR A 5 -15.69 -6.12 -9.48
N GLY A 6 -16.38 -6.99 -8.71
CA GLY A 6 -15.87 -7.51 -7.44
C GLY A 6 -16.97 -8.03 -6.51
N GLU A 7 -16.65 -9.08 -5.74
CA GLU A 7 -17.47 -9.63 -4.66
C GLU A 7 -17.11 -8.95 -3.33
N TYR A 8 -18.12 -8.58 -2.53
CA TYR A 8 -17.89 -8.06 -1.18
C TYR A 8 -17.67 -9.21 -0.21
N LEU A 9 -16.45 -9.30 0.36
CA LEU A 9 -16.04 -10.39 1.25
C LEU A 9 -16.26 -10.09 2.75
N GLY A 10 -16.82 -8.93 3.09
CA GLY A 10 -17.04 -8.52 4.48
C GLY A 10 -16.05 -7.46 4.98
N MET A 11 -16.03 -7.25 6.30
CA MET A 11 -15.15 -6.30 6.98
C MET A 11 -14.55 -6.98 8.22
N GLU A 12 -13.24 -6.85 8.38
CA GLU A 12 -12.48 -7.40 9.49
C GLU A 12 -11.69 -6.31 10.21
N ARG A 13 -11.69 -6.36 11.55
CA ARG A 13 -10.91 -5.42 12.38
C ARG A 13 -9.61 -6.07 12.82
N ALA A 14 -8.52 -5.34 12.66
CA ALA A 14 -7.17 -5.75 13.03
C ALA A 14 -6.35 -4.52 13.43
N ARG A 15 -5.27 -4.72 14.20
CA ARG A 15 -4.23 -3.71 14.30
C ARG A 15 -3.41 -3.69 13.02
N VAL A 16 -3.14 -2.50 12.50
CA VAL A 16 -2.25 -2.28 11.35
C VAL A 16 -0.98 -1.60 11.85
N SER A 17 0.18 -2.07 11.39
CA SER A 17 1.47 -1.43 11.63
C SER A 17 2.30 -1.41 10.37
N LEU A 18 2.98 -0.29 10.15
CA LEU A 18 3.86 -0.03 9.01
C LEU A 18 5.28 0.18 9.54
N THR A 19 6.27 -0.45 8.91
CA THR A 19 7.67 -0.09 9.06
C THR A 19 8.11 0.69 7.82
N GLY A 20 8.99 1.67 8.01
CA GLY A 20 9.56 2.48 6.93
C GLY A 20 11.09 2.46 6.96
N GLY A 21 11.71 3.33 6.18
CA GLY A 21 13.18 3.43 6.08
C GLY A 21 13.78 2.27 5.28
N ASP A 22 14.85 1.67 5.79
CA ASP A 22 15.65 0.66 5.08
C ASP A 22 14.95 -0.70 4.92
N SER A 23 13.91 -0.97 5.71
CA SER A 23 13.12 -2.21 5.63
C SER A 23 11.62 -1.90 5.73
N PRO A 24 11.02 -1.38 4.64
CA PRO A 24 9.61 -1.11 4.61
C PRO A 24 8.80 -2.41 4.73
N GLY A 25 7.70 -2.35 5.46
CA GLY A 25 6.90 -3.52 5.77
C GLY A 25 5.51 -3.17 6.25
N LEU A 26 4.61 -4.14 6.15
CA LEU A 26 3.21 -4.02 6.55
C LEU A 26 2.82 -5.23 7.37
N THR A 27 2.19 -4.98 8.51
CA THR A 27 1.54 -6.03 9.30
C THR A 27 0.08 -5.68 9.54
N VAL A 28 -0.77 -6.69 9.39
CA VAL A 28 -2.17 -6.70 9.81
C VAL A 28 -2.30 -7.87 10.77
N GLU A 29 -2.54 -7.56 12.05
CA GLU A 29 -2.45 -8.52 13.15
C GLU A 29 -3.22 -9.82 12.87
N GLY A 30 -2.47 -10.93 12.93
CA GLY A 30 -2.97 -12.30 12.74
C GLY A 30 -3.33 -12.67 11.29
N ARG A 31 -3.06 -11.80 10.31
CA ARG A 31 -3.57 -11.94 8.95
C ARG A 31 -2.53 -11.73 7.86
N THR A 32 -1.74 -10.68 7.98
CA THR A 32 -0.84 -10.25 6.91
C THR A 32 0.49 -9.82 7.51
N GLU A 33 1.58 -10.32 6.95
CA GLU A 33 2.94 -9.88 7.26
C GLU A 33 3.71 -9.82 5.95
N LEU A 34 4.08 -8.60 5.54
CA LEU A 34 4.75 -8.31 4.28
C LEU A 34 6.04 -7.53 4.53
N SER A 35 7.08 -7.89 3.79
CA SER A 35 8.34 -7.16 3.73
C SER A 35 8.64 -6.73 2.30
N TYR A 36 9.06 -5.48 2.12
CA TYR A 36 9.40 -4.91 0.82
C TYR A 36 10.90 -4.75 0.66
N GLN A 37 11.40 -5.11 -0.52
CA GLN A 37 12.78 -4.89 -0.92
C GLN A 37 12.83 -4.10 -2.23
N PRO A 38 13.42 -2.88 -2.23
CA PRO A 38 13.57 -2.10 -3.45
C PRO A 38 14.39 -2.82 -4.51
N LEU A 39 13.99 -2.71 -5.78
CA LEU A 39 14.84 -3.09 -6.90
C LEU A 39 15.92 -2.04 -7.08
N THR A 40 17.18 -2.39 -6.83
CA THR A 40 18.29 -1.42 -6.89
C THR A 40 19.00 -1.41 -8.24
N GLY A 41 19.37 -0.22 -8.71
CA GLY A 41 20.29 -0.05 -9.82
C GLY A 41 21.74 -0.39 -9.46
N PRO A 42 22.68 -0.35 -10.44
CA PRO A 42 24.10 -0.62 -10.20
C PRO A 42 24.77 0.31 -9.19
N ASP A 43 24.21 1.49 -8.96
CA ASP A 43 24.67 2.49 -7.97
C ASP A 43 24.08 2.27 -6.56
N GLY A 44 23.27 1.23 -6.38
CA GLY A 44 22.58 0.92 -5.13
C GLY A 44 21.32 1.76 -4.88
N SER A 45 20.98 2.69 -5.78
CA SER A 45 19.75 3.48 -5.65
C SER A 45 18.52 2.67 -6.04
N SER A 46 17.37 2.96 -5.39
CA SER A 46 16.08 2.37 -5.74
C SER A 46 15.68 2.72 -7.18
N THR A 47 15.16 1.76 -7.93
CA THR A 47 14.58 1.98 -9.25
C THR A 47 13.27 2.75 -9.12
N LYS A 48 13.21 3.95 -9.73
CA LYS A 48 12.04 4.84 -9.70
C LYS A 48 11.36 4.91 -11.06
N ILE A 49 10.03 4.75 -11.05
CA ILE A 49 9.15 5.06 -12.18
C ILE A 49 8.59 6.47 -11.97
N LYS A 50 8.54 7.28 -13.03
CA LYS A 50 8.08 8.68 -12.98
C LYS A 50 7.06 8.96 -14.06
N ASN A 51 6.08 9.81 -13.76
CA ASN A 51 5.07 10.30 -14.70
C ASN A 51 4.37 9.18 -15.50
N ALA A 52 4.18 8.02 -14.86
CA ALA A 52 3.41 6.94 -15.47
C ALA A 52 1.96 7.39 -15.64
N MET A 53 1.38 7.17 -16.82
CA MET A 53 0.03 7.61 -17.18
C MET A 53 -1.06 7.10 -16.21
N PHE A 54 -0.83 5.94 -15.60
CA PHE A 54 -1.70 5.33 -14.58
C PHE A 54 -0.96 5.14 -13.24
N GLY A 55 0.12 5.90 -13.01
CA GLY A 55 0.83 5.89 -11.74
C GLY A 55 -0.01 6.54 -10.65
N PHE A 56 -0.04 5.93 -9.48
CA PHE A 56 -0.75 6.46 -8.32
C PHE A 56 -0.03 7.64 -7.65
N ALA A 57 1.22 7.92 -8.03
CA ALA A 57 2.04 9.01 -7.57
C ALA A 57 2.93 9.57 -8.71
N PRO A 58 3.39 10.83 -8.64
CA PRO A 58 4.30 11.40 -9.64
C PRO A 58 5.61 10.62 -9.81
N ALA A 59 6.09 10.01 -8.72
CA ALA A 59 7.21 9.09 -8.70
C ALA A 59 6.94 7.99 -7.67
N PHE A 60 7.30 6.75 -8.00
CA PHE A 60 7.23 5.60 -7.09
C PHE A 60 8.39 4.65 -7.36
N GLU A 61 8.75 3.87 -6.35
CA GLU A 61 9.77 2.83 -6.41
C GLU A 61 9.13 1.47 -6.64
N VAL A 62 9.85 0.61 -7.34
CA VAL A 62 9.43 -0.78 -7.62
C VAL A 62 10.38 -1.75 -6.95
N GLY A 63 9.86 -2.91 -6.54
CA GLY A 63 10.64 -3.91 -5.84
C GLY A 63 9.92 -5.24 -5.70
N THR A 64 10.51 -6.11 -4.92
CA THR A 64 9.90 -7.38 -4.54
C THR A 64 9.22 -7.23 -3.18
N THR A 65 8.11 -7.94 -3.01
CA THR A 65 7.48 -8.10 -1.71
C THR A 65 7.50 -9.58 -1.37
N THR A 66 7.77 -9.92 -0.12
CA THR A 66 7.68 -11.28 0.41
C THR A 66 6.74 -11.32 1.60
N GLY A 67 6.35 -12.53 2.01
CA GLY A 67 5.44 -12.75 3.12
C GLY A 67 4.12 -13.35 2.66
N ARG A 68 3.07 -13.18 3.47
CA ARG A 68 1.78 -13.82 3.25
C ARG A 68 0.64 -13.00 3.80
N SER A 69 -0.53 -13.16 3.20
CA SER A 69 -1.81 -12.71 3.74
C SER A 69 -2.81 -13.86 3.74
N ASP A 70 -3.65 -13.93 4.77
CA ASP A 70 -4.80 -14.83 4.91
C ASP A 70 -6.11 -14.06 5.21
N ALA A 71 -6.13 -12.75 4.96
CA ALA A 71 -7.29 -11.90 5.23
C ALA A 71 -8.52 -12.33 4.42
N PHE A 72 -9.72 -12.23 5.01
CA PHE A 72 -10.99 -12.55 4.36
C PHE A 72 -11.11 -14.01 3.90
N GLY A 73 -10.36 -14.92 4.52
CA GLY A 73 -10.31 -16.33 4.15
C GLY A 73 -9.61 -16.60 2.82
N LEU A 74 -8.88 -15.62 2.28
CA LEU A 74 -8.11 -15.73 1.05
C LEU A 74 -6.62 -15.70 1.36
N SER A 75 -5.90 -16.70 0.88
CA SER A 75 -4.45 -16.78 1.01
C SER A 75 -3.76 -16.24 -0.25
N TYR A 76 -2.78 -15.35 -0.08
CA TYR A 76 -1.87 -14.99 -1.16
C TYR A 76 -0.45 -14.72 -0.65
N GLU A 77 0.52 -14.91 -1.54
CA GLU A 77 1.93 -14.59 -1.35
C GLU A 77 2.34 -13.61 -2.46
N PRO A 78 2.68 -12.35 -2.14
CA PRO A 78 3.07 -11.40 -3.15
C PRO A 78 4.48 -11.67 -3.66
N SER A 79 4.78 -11.16 -4.86
CA SER A 79 6.12 -11.17 -5.45
C SER A 79 6.56 -9.79 -5.96
N TYR A 80 5.63 -8.83 -6.03
CA TYR A 80 5.83 -7.48 -6.52
C TYR A 80 5.30 -6.46 -5.51
N GLY A 81 5.97 -5.32 -5.39
CA GLY A 81 5.49 -4.19 -4.60
C GLY A 81 5.92 -2.84 -5.16
N GLU A 82 5.15 -1.82 -4.82
CA GLU A 82 5.42 -0.43 -5.13
C GLU A 82 5.37 0.39 -3.84
N THR A 83 6.27 1.36 -3.70
CA THR A 83 6.24 2.33 -2.60
C THR A 83 6.37 3.75 -3.14
N ALA A 84 5.70 4.71 -2.52
CA ALA A 84 5.82 6.11 -2.89
C ALA A 84 5.57 7.02 -1.69
N ASP A 85 6.16 8.20 -1.77
CA ASP A 85 5.83 9.30 -0.86
C ASP A 85 4.57 10.01 -1.35
N TYR A 86 3.58 10.09 -0.47
CA TYR A 86 2.37 10.86 -0.72
C TYR A 86 2.40 12.16 0.05
N VAL A 87 2.07 13.25 -0.64
CA VAL A 87 1.72 14.51 0.01
C VAL A 87 0.21 14.68 -0.11
N PHE A 88 -0.49 14.48 1.00
CA PHE A 88 -1.92 14.78 1.07
C PHE A 88 -2.11 16.29 1.16
N SER A 89 -2.89 16.86 0.24
CA SER A 89 -3.24 18.30 0.28
C SER A 89 -4.32 18.62 1.32
N SER A 90 -4.84 17.64 2.05
CA SER A 90 -5.87 17.85 3.06
C SER A 90 -5.25 18.30 4.38
N VAL A 91 -4.85 19.56 4.45
CA VAL A 91 -4.92 20.26 5.73
C VAL A 91 -6.41 20.44 6.01
N GLU A 92 -6.98 19.59 6.85
CA GLU A 92 -8.22 19.99 7.54
C GLU A 92 -7.84 21.15 8.46
N THR A 93 -8.18 22.37 8.05
CA THR A 93 -8.19 23.50 8.98
C THR A 93 -9.10 23.11 10.13
N GLU A 94 -8.62 23.26 11.36
CA GLU A 94 -9.39 23.08 12.59
C GLU A 94 -10.73 23.85 12.45
N GLY A 95 -11.85 23.14 12.31
CA GLY A 95 -13.17 23.71 12.03
C GLY A 95 -13.82 23.33 10.68
N ALA A 96 -13.22 22.45 9.87
CA ALA A 96 -13.89 21.87 8.70
C ALA A 96 -15.17 21.12 9.13
N GLY A 97 -16.32 21.62 8.71
CA GLY A 97 -17.63 21.18 9.19
C GLY A 97 -17.84 19.69 9.01
N HIS A 98 -18.20 19.00 10.09
CA HIS A 98 -18.63 17.61 10.03
C HIS A 98 -19.80 17.48 9.05
N GLY A 99 -19.59 16.76 7.96
CA GLY A 99 -20.66 16.36 7.05
C GLY A 99 -21.78 15.69 7.83
N ARG A 100 -23.03 16.04 7.52
CA ARG A 100 -24.21 15.48 8.20
C ARG A 100 -24.21 13.96 8.05
N LEU A 101 -24.29 13.26 9.19
CA LEU A 101 -24.68 11.85 9.27
C LEU A 101 -26.10 11.64 8.76
#